data_AF-A0A512ME99-F1
#
_entry.id   AF-A0A512ME99-F1
#
_cell.length_a   1.000
_cell.length_b   1.000
_cell.length_c   1.000
_cell.angle_alpha   90.00
_cell.angle_beta   90.00
_cell.angle_gamma   90.00
#
_symmetry.space_group_name_H-M   'P 1'
#
loop_
_entity.id
_entity.type
_entity.pdbx_description
1 polymer ?
#
loop_
_entity_poly.entity_id
_entity_poly.type
_entity_poly.pdbx_seq_one_letter_code
_entity_poly.pdbx_strand_id
1 'polypeptide(L)'
;MSLPSTGKVRARLFGETLLFNGEVWTEGPSSLLALLNAQTAGYTATHITALDAAKKILASLSTDWEILEAVCDEWGTDLPEGAID
;
A
#
# COMPACT_ATOMS: atom_id res chain seq x y z
N MET A 1 -9.46 -3.79 -17.42
CA MET A 1 -10.21 -3.75 -16.15
C MET A 1 -9.17 -3.65 -15.04
N SER A 2 -9.26 -2.67 -14.14
CA SER A 2 -8.30 -2.50 -13.05
C SER A 2 -8.48 -3.62 -12.04
N LEU A 3 -7.44 -4.43 -11.82
CA LEU A 3 -7.44 -5.44 -10.76
C LEU A 3 -7.57 -4.73 -9.40
N PRO A 4 -8.26 -5.35 -8.43
CA PRO A 4 -8.28 -4.85 -7.05
C PRO A 4 -6.83 -4.71 -6.57
N SER A 5 -6.56 -3.64 -5.85
CA SER A 5 -5.25 -3.27 -5.32
C SER A 5 -4.77 -4.24 -4.23
N THR A 6 -4.59 -5.52 -4.54
CA THR A 6 -4.15 -6.60 -3.62
C THR A 6 -2.66 -6.55 -3.28
N GLY A 7 -2.11 -5.34 -3.10
CA GLY A 7 -0.74 -5.17 -2.63
C GLY A 7 -0.67 -5.12 -1.10
N LYS A 8 0.17 -5.94 -0.49
CA LYS A 8 0.47 -5.86 0.95
C LYS A 8 1.76 -5.08 1.16
N VAL A 9 1.74 -4.10 2.05
CA VAL A 9 2.91 -3.27 2.38
C VAL A 9 3.16 -3.32 3.88
N ARG A 10 4.36 -3.72 4.27
CA ARG A 10 4.86 -3.60 5.63
C ARG A 10 5.83 -2.42 5.69
N ALA A 11 5.57 -1.50 6.59
CA ALA A 11 6.37 -0.29 6.78
C ALA A 11 6.77 -0.12 8.24
N ARG A 12 7.75 0.74 8.49
CA ARG A 12 8.13 1.21 9.81
C ARG A 12 7.96 2.73 9.87
N LEU A 13 7.30 3.20 10.93
CA LEU A 13 7.08 4.62 11.19
C LEU A 13 7.21 4.86 12.70
N PHE A 14 8.03 5.83 13.11
CA PHE A 14 8.32 6.08 14.54
C PHE A 14 8.82 4.84 15.31
N GLY A 15 9.54 3.94 14.64
CA GLY A 15 10.01 2.68 15.21
C GLY A 15 8.96 1.55 15.25
N GLU A 16 7.70 1.85 14.96
CA GLU A 16 6.59 0.91 14.99
C GLU A 16 6.41 0.23 13.64
N THR A 17 6.14 -1.07 13.65
CA THR A 17 5.87 -1.83 12.42
C THR A 17 4.39 -1.75 12.08
N LEU A 18 4.11 -1.39 10.84
CA LEU A 18 2.78 -1.16 10.31
C LEU A 18 2.51 -2.08 9.13
N LEU A 19 1.28 -2.55 9.00
CA LEU A 19 0.85 -3.37 7.87
C LEU A 19 -0.33 -2.72 7.15
N PHE A 20 -0.20 -2.57 5.84
CA PHE A 20 -1.21 -2.08 4.92
C PHE A 20 -1.61 -3.21 3.97
N ASN A 21 -2.91 -3.48 3.85
CA ASN A 21 -3.41 -4.58 3.02
C ASN A 21 -3.83 -4.15 1.59
N GLY A 22 -3.58 -2.88 1.23
CA GLY A 22 -4.03 -2.28 -0.03
C GLY A 22 -5.27 -1.41 0.10
N GLU A 23 -5.99 -1.51 1.22
CA GLU A 23 -7.21 -0.73 1.49
C GLU A 23 -7.15 -0.02 2.84
N VAL A 24 -6.60 -0.66 3.87
CA VAL A 24 -6.52 -0.17 5.25
C VAL A 24 -5.24 -0.65 5.95
N TRP A 25 -4.82 0.12 6.94
CA TRP A 25 -3.76 -0.25 7.87
C TRP A 25 -4.34 -1.12 8.98
N THR A 26 -3.79 -2.32 9.17
CA THR A 26 -4.34 -3.36 10.04
C THR A 26 -3.45 -3.70 11.23
N GLU A 27 -2.17 -3.34 11.20
CA GLU A 27 -1.20 -3.63 12.26
C GLU A 27 -0.48 -2.35 12.68
N GLY A 28 -0.30 -2.16 14.00
CA GLY A 28 0.33 -0.98 14.58
C GLY A 28 -0.39 -0.45 15.83
N PRO A 29 0.15 0.59 16.48
CA PRO A 29 -0.53 1.25 17.60
C PRO A 29 -1.86 1.87 17.16
N SER A 30 -2.90 1.74 17.98
CA SER A 30 -4.27 2.17 17.65
C SER A 30 -4.39 3.67 17.33
N SER A 31 -3.61 4.52 17.99
CA SER A 31 -3.54 5.96 17.69
C SER A 31 -2.96 6.25 16.29
N LEU A 32 -1.93 5.51 15.89
CA LEU A 32 -1.32 5.60 14.57
C LEU A 32 -2.24 5.03 13.49
N LEU A 33 -2.88 3.89 13.75
CA LEU A 33 -3.84 3.29 12.81
C LEU A 33 -5.01 4.21 12.50
N ALA A 34 -5.53 4.94 13.49
CA ALA A 34 -6.59 5.92 13.26
C ALA A 34 -6.14 7.06 12.33
N LEU A 35 -4.93 7.58 12.53
CA LEU A 35 -4.35 8.64 11.68
C LEU A 35 -4.08 8.14 10.26
N LEU A 36 -3.47 6.96 10.13
CA LEU A 36 -3.14 6.34 8.84
C LEU A 36 -4.41 6.04 8.04
N ASN A 37 -5.43 5.43 8.67
CA ASN A 37 -6.68 5.09 8.00
C ASN A 37 -7.52 6.33 7.63
N ALA A 38 -7.46 7.41 8.42
CA ALA A 38 -8.10 8.67 8.06
C ALA A 38 -7.52 9.26 6.75
N GLN A 39 -6.19 9.17 6.57
CA GLN A 39 -5.52 9.60 5.33
C GLN A 39 -5.78 8.66 4.16
N THR A 40 -5.88 7.36 4.44
CA THR A 40 -6.05 6.31 3.42
C THR A 40 -7.33 6.47 2.60
N ALA A 41 -8.41 6.96 3.21
CA ALA A 41 -9.69 7.22 2.53
C ALA A 41 -9.57 8.19 1.34
N GLY A 42 -8.58 9.09 1.34
CA GLY A 42 -8.31 9.99 0.21
C GLY A 42 -7.62 9.32 -0.98
N TYR A 43 -6.96 8.19 -0.75
CA TYR A 43 -6.09 7.52 -1.74
C TYR A 43 -6.74 6.30 -2.39
N THR A 44 -7.69 5.63 -1.73
CA THR A 44 -8.46 4.51 -2.32
C THR A 44 -9.36 4.93 -3.49
N ALA A 45 -9.68 6.22 -3.60
CA ALA A 45 -10.41 6.79 -4.75
C ALA A 45 -9.51 7.10 -5.96
N THR A 46 -8.19 7.02 -5.81
CA THR A 46 -7.23 7.32 -6.87
C THR A 46 -6.68 6.02 -7.45
N HIS A 47 -6.55 5.92 -8.78
CA HIS A 47 -5.93 4.76 -9.44
C HIS A 47 -4.40 4.73 -9.19
N ILE A 48 -4.00 4.41 -7.96
CA ILE A 48 -2.60 4.27 -7.55
C ILE A 48 -2.35 2.89 -6.95
N THR A 49 -1.09 2.45 -6.97
CA THR A 49 -0.70 1.17 -6.38
C THR A 49 -0.74 1.24 -4.85
N ALA A 50 -0.91 0.10 -4.18
CA ALA A 50 -0.88 0.03 -2.72
C ALA A 50 0.45 0.55 -2.14
N LEU A 51 1.57 0.32 -2.83
CA LEU A 51 2.87 0.83 -2.45
C LEU A 51 2.96 2.36 -2.54
N ASP A 52 2.46 2.94 -3.63
CA ASP A 52 2.46 4.41 -3.79
C ASP A 52 1.51 5.08 -2.81
N ALA A 53 0.34 4.48 -2.56
CA ALA A 53 -0.58 4.95 -1.53
C ALA A 53 0.12 4.95 -0.16
N ALA A 54 0.71 3.82 0.24
CA ALA A 54 1.42 3.68 1.50
C ALA A 54 2.55 4.73 1.64
N LYS A 55 3.40 4.90 0.62
CA LYS A 55 4.47 5.91 0.63
C LYS A 55 3.95 7.32 0.81
N LYS A 56 2.88 7.71 0.09
CA LYS A 56 2.29 9.06 0.21
C LYS A 56 1.68 9.31 1.57
N ILE A 57 1.00 8.30 2.13
CA ILE A 57 0.41 8.38 3.47
C ILE A 57 1.50 8.48 4.54
N LEU A 58 2.56 7.67 4.44
CA LEU A 58 3.68 7.74 5.40
C LEU A 58 4.42 9.08 5.30
N ALA A 59 4.69 9.55 4.08
CA ALA A 59 5.35 10.82 3.82
C ALA A 59 4.54 12.05 4.28
N SER A 60 3.21 11.94 4.38
CA SER A 60 2.38 13.04 4.91
C SER A 60 2.44 13.14 6.44
N LEU A 61 2.80 12.06 7.12
CA LEU A 61 2.88 12.00 8.59
C LEU A 61 4.29 12.24 9.11
N SER A 62 5.31 11.78 8.40
CA SER A 62 6.72 11.90 8.81
C SER A 62 7.65 11.84 7.60
N THR A 63 8.87 12.36 7.75
CA THR A 63 9.98 12.08 6.82
C THR A 63 10.79 10.86 7.22
N ASP A 64 10.60 10.37 8.45
CA ASP A 64 11.31 9.21 9.01
C ASP A 64 10.40 7.98 8.97
N TRP A 65 10.40 7.31 7.82
CA TRP A 65 9.70 6.05 7.57
C TRP A 65 10.50 5.16 6.63
N GLU A 66 10.24 3.87 6.73
CA GLU A 66 10.91 2.84 5.93
C GLU A 66 9.89 1.84 5.40
N ILE A 67 10.03 1.39 4.16
CA ILE A 67 9.27 0.23 3.65
C ILE A 67 10.11 -1.01 3.91
N LEU A 68 9.60 -1.92 4.73
CA LEU A 68 10.26 -3.17 5.08
C LEU A 68 9.99 -4.25 4.04
N GLU A 69 8.76 -4.32 3.56
CA GLU A 69 8.32 -5.30 2.57
C GLU A 69 7.17 -4.70 1.76
N ALA A 70 7.16 -4.94 0.45
CA ALA A 70 6.05 -4.58 -0.41
C ALA A 70 5.82 -5.71 -1.41
N VAL A 71 4.75 -6.46 -1.20
CA VAL A 71 4.25 -7.42 -2.19
C VAL A 71 3.25 -6.65 -3.03
N CYS A 72 3.69 -6.22 -4.21
CA CYS A 72 2.80 -5.71 -5.24
C CYS A 72 2.49 -6.87 -6.18
N ASP A 73 1.24 -7.00 -6.64
CA ASP A 73 0.95 -7.91 -7.73
C ASP A 73 1.80 -7.49 -8.93
N GLU A 74 2.79 -8.31 -9.27
CA GLU A 74 3.51 -8.17 -10.51
C GLU A 74 2.52 -8.43 -11.65
N TRP A 75 2.60 -7.65 -12.71
CA TRP A 75 2.00 -8.04 -13.96
C TRP A 75 2.67 -9.34 -14.36
N GLY A 76 1.98 -10.46 -14.17
CA GLY A 76 2.37 -11.72 -14.80
C GLY A 76 2.57 -11.40 -16.27
N THR A 77 3.81 -11.49 -16.74
CA THR A 77 4.15 -11.34 -18.16
C THR A 77 3.71 -12.56 -18.97
N ASP A 78 2.97 -13.48 -18.34
CA ASP A 78 2.14 -14.48 -18.99
C ASP A 78 1.04 -13.79 -19.81
N LEU A 79 1.42 -13.40 -21.02
CA LEU A 79 0.50 -13.39 -22.15
C LEU A 79 -0.22 -14.75 -22.14
N PRO A 80 -1.56 -14.80 -22.17
CA PRO A 80 -2.24 -16.07 -22.34
C PRO A 80 -1.71 -16.77 -23.60
N GLU A 81 -1.43 -18.08 -23.53
CA GLU A 81 -1.05 -18.89 -24.69
C GLU A 81 -2.07 -18.63 -25.82
N GLY A 82 -1.65 -17.93 -26.88
CA GLY A 82 -2.50 -17.55 -28.01
C GLY A 82 -2.53 -16.06 -28.38
N ALA A 83 -1.72 -15.19 -27.76
CA ALA A 83 -1.51 -13.84 -28.29
C ALA A 83 -0.75 -13.93 -29.64
N ILE A 84 -1.48 -13.77 -30.75
CA ILE A 84 -0.94 -13.71 -32.12
C ILE A 84 -0.62 -12.25 -32.43
N ASP A 85 0.60 -12.00 -32.91
CA ASP A 85 1.12 -10.72 -33.44
C ASP A 85 0.31 -10.22 -34.66
#